data_AF-A0A327STH0-F1
#
_entry.id   AF-A0A327STH0-F1
#
_cell.length_a   1.000
_cell.length_b   1.000
_cell.length_c   1.000
_cell.angle_alpha   90.00
_cell.angle_beta   90.00
_cell.angle_gamma   90.00
#
_symmetry.space_group_name_H-M   'P 1'
#
loop_
_entity.id
_entity.type
_entity.pdbx_description
1 polymer ?
#
loop_
_entity_poly.entity_id
_entity_poly.type
_entity_poly.pdbx_seq_one_letter_code
_entity_poly.pdbx_strand_id
1 'polypeptide(L)'
;MKEIADLKRKIEHFTKADFEQLKSETENQVAVWFWATSDLYNPEPFHYESNNWSKGRKLKAAPAKKANHHHYGLNEAGEIIVVRQYTSFEQYFYETFFIRTQNTITCYRFSYDDQEIESISEFYEEQGQLIKHITVADSQCICDHADYHYDSHQKLIEKKCHLEFDNFETNRDHQYKYDQFGLLETITENQERVIYQKPDKSISFTQLTAMAEERLFAVLQRNIHENPIQEELFCLYIHYGNTDFFPPAIAYGTKAEKEQLQTEGKNAKWIIWNPADYKYNIEVSMDQETENFFDFYNQETEMKQKYAAAKKAILNVTLKLKAGLNKFKLNKTSDFVIVAADDEQADLKKNFKFLNPELFEQFKKDLP
;
A
#
# COMPACT_ATOMS: atom_id res chain seq x y z
N MET A 1 2.55 -30.30 3.64
CA MET A 1 1.20 -30.76 4.04
C MET A 1 0.50 -31.40 2.83
N LYS A 2 -0.41 -32.36 3.03
CA LYS A 2 -1.06 -33.08 1.92
C LYS A 2 -1.93 -32.12 1.07
N GLU A 3 -2.63 -31.22 1.72
CA GLU A 3 -3.56 -30.26 1.12
C GLU A 3 -2.84 -29.31 0.15
N ILE A 4 -1.66 -28.80 0.51
CA ILE A 4 -0.83 -27.97 -0.39
C ILE A 4 -0.45 -28.76 -1.65
N ALA A 5 -0.03 -30.02 -1.51
CA ALA A 5 0.36 -30.84 -2.65
C ALA A 5 -0.83 -31.16 -3.57
N ASP A 6 -2.02 -31.35 -2.99
CA ASP A 6 -3.25 -31.56 -3.75
C ASP A 6 -3.68 -30.29 -4.50
N LEU A 7 -3.53 -29.10 -3.90
CA LEU A 7 -3.76 -27.82 -4.57
C LEU A 7 -2.75 -27.53 -5.69
N LYS A 8 -1.45 -27.75 -5.45
CA LYS A 8 -0.41 -27.64 -6.49
C LYS A 8 -0.73 -28.53 -7.68
N ARG A 9 -1.06 -29.81 -7.44
CA ARG A 9 -1.48 -30.74 -8.50
C ARG A 9 -2.73 -30.24 -9.23
N LYS A 10 -3.69 -29.66 -8.51
CA LYS A 10 -4.93 -29.16 -9.10
C LYS A 10 -4.69 -27.98 -10.04
N ILE A 11 -3.79 -27.07 -9.69
CA ILE A 11 -3.35 -25.98 -10.58
C ILE A 11 -2.68 -26.55 -11.84
N GLU A 12 -1.70 -27.45 -11.67
CA GLU A 12 -0.95 -28.06 -12.79
C GLU A 12 -1.84 -28.79 -13.81
N HIS A 13 -2.99 -29.32 -13.38
CA HIS A 13 -3.91 -30.09 -14.21
C HIS A 13 -5.19 -29.33 -14.57
N PHE A 14 -5.33 -28.07 -14.15
CA PHE A 14 -6.51 -27.27 -14.46
C PHE A 14 -6.52 -26.91 -15.94
N THR A 15 -7.62 -27.22 -16.64
CA THR A 15 -7.73 -26.98 -18.08
C THR A 15 -8.71 -25.86 -18.40
N LYS A 16 -8.66 -25.37 -19.65
CA LYS A 16 -9.65 -24.43 -20.17
C LYS A 16 -11.08 -24.97 -20.12
N ALA A 17 -11.26 -26.27 -20.33
CA ALA A 17 -12.59 -26.90 -20.24
C ALA A 17 -13.10 -26.87 -18.79
N ASP A 18 -12.22 -27.08 -17.81
CA ASP A 18 -12.57 -26.96 -16.38
C ASP A 18 -12.98 -25.53 -16.02
N PHE A 19 -12.28 -24.52 -16.57
CA PHE A 19 -12.67 -23.11 -16.42
C PHE A 19 -14.06 -22.84 -17.01
N GLU A 20 -14.31 -23.24 -18.26
CA GLU A 20 -15.59 -23.01 -18.94
C GLU A 20 -16.75 -23.69 -18.19
N GLN A 21 -16.52 -24.90 -17.67
CA GLN A 21 -17.47 -25.62 -16.84
C GLN A 21 -17.73 -24.89 -15.52
N LEU A 22 -16.68 -24.57 -14.75
CA LEU A 22 -16.78 -23.86 -13.47
C LEU A 22 -17.54 -22.55 -13.62
N LYS A 23 -17.19 -21.78 -14.65
CA LYS A 23 -17.83 -20.51 -14.99
C LYS A 23 -19.32 -20.69 -15.26
N SER A 24 -19.67 -21.61 -16.15
CA SER A 24 -21.06 -21.89 -16.52
C SER A 24 -21.87 -22.30 -15.29
N GLU A 25 -21.36 -23.25 -14.50
CA GLU A 25 -22.03 -23.76 -13.30
C GLU A 25 -22.23 -22.67 -12.25
N THR A 26 -21.24 -21.80 -12.05
CA THR A 26 -21.32 -20.74 -11.04
C THR A 26 -22.20 -19.59 -11.51
N GLU A 27 -22.05 -19.12 -12.75
CA GLU A 27 -22.86 -18.01 -13.27
C GLU A 27 -24.36 -18.36 -13.37
N ASN A 28 -24.69 -19.62 -13.65
CA ASN A 28 -26.09 -20.11 -13.63
C ASN A 28 -26.74 -20.05 -12.24
N GLN A 29 -25.93 -19.99 -11.17
CA GLN A 29 -26.41 -19.83 -9.80
C GLN A 29 -26.57 -18.37 -9.39
N VAL A 30 -26.14 -17.40 -10.22
CA VAL A 30 -26.22 -15.98 -9.87
C VAL A 30 -27.66 -15.48 -10.00
N ALA A 31 -28.24 -15.12 -8.86
CA ALA A 31 -29.56 -14.50 -8.76
C ALA A 31 -29.48 -12.97 -8.93
N VAL A 32 -28.42 -12.33 -8.43
CA VAL A 32 -28.29 -10.87 -8.43
C VAL A 32 -26.86 -10.44 -8.74
N TRP A 33 -26.73 -9.47 -9.63
CA TRP A 33 -25.46 -8.77 -9.88
C TRP A 33 -25.46 -7.38 -9.26
N PHE A 34 -24.32 -6.94 -8.73
CA PHE A 34 -24.11 -5.54 -8.36
C PHE A 34 -22.67 -5.07 -8.58
N TRP A 35 -22.51 -3.76 -8.68
CA TRP A 35 -21.20 -3.10 -8.81
C TRP A 35 -20.70 -2.57 -7.48
N ALA A 36 -19.39 -2.56 -7.27
CA ALA A 36 -18.75 -1.93 -6.14
C ALA A 36 -17.59 -1.00 -6.56
N THR A 37 -17.27 -0.03 -5.71
CA THR A 37 -16.20 0.94 -5.95
C THR A 37 -14.79 0.34 -5.94
N SER A 38 -14.60 -0.76 -5.21
CA SER A 38 -13.35 -1.48 -5.04
C SER A 38 -13.68 -2.87 -4.47
N ASP A 39 -12.66 -3.64 -4.08
CA ASP A 39 -12.84 -4.90 -3.39
C ASP A 39 -13.65 -4.73 -2.10
N LEU A 40 -14.69 -5.56 -1.95
CA LEU A 40 -15.71 -5.48 -0.90
C LEU A 40 -15.78 -6.77 -0.07
N TYR A 41 -15.21 -7.87 -0.56
CA TYR A 41 -15.30 -9.17 0.07
C TYR A 41 -14.00 -9.97 0.00
N ASN A 42 -13.56 -10.44 1.17
CA ASN A 42 -12.55 -11.48 1.33
C ASN A 42 -13.02 -12.43 2.45
N PRO A 43 -12.85 -13.77 2.31
CA PRO A 43 -13.19 -14.72 3.38
C PRO A 43 -12.38 -14.54 4.67
N GLU A 44 -11.18 -13.96 4.61
CA GLU A 44 -10.35 -13.73 5.78
C GLU A 44 -10.91 -12.65 6.72
N PRO A 45 -11.01 -12.93 8.03
CA PRO A 45 -11.32 -11.93 9.02
C PRO A 45 -10.31 -10.78 8.99
N PHE A 46 -10.81 -9.54 9.10
CA PHE A 46 -9.98 -8.33 9.18
C PHE A 46 -9.02 -8.13 8.00
N HIS A 47 -9.30 -8.71 6.83
CA HIS A 47 -8.46 -8.59 5.63
C HIS A 47 -8.12 -7.13 5.27
N TYR A 48 -9.07 -6.21 5.38
CA TYR A 48 -8.85 -4.80 5.05
C TYR A 48 -8.01 -4.09 6.11
N GLU A 49 -8.28 -4.38 7.38
CA GLU A 49 -7.53 -3.83 8.52
C GLU A 49 -6.08 -4.32 8.52
N SER A 50 -5.84 -5.62 8.34
CA SER A 50 -4.48 -6.20 8.30
C SER A 50 -3.61 -5.70 7.16
N ASN A 51 -4.22 -5.23 6.07
CA ASN A 51 -3.51 -4.71 4.89
C ASN A 51 -3.60 -3.17 4.76
N ASN A 52 -4.25 -2.49 5.71
CA ASN A 52 -4.57 -1.06 5.64
C ASN A 52 -5.35 -0.64 4.39
N TRP A 53 -6.08 -1.57 3.77
CA TRP A 53 -6.83 -1.30 2.54
C TRP A 53 -8.18 -0.66 2.80
N SER A 54 -8.58 0.22 1.89
CA SER A 54 -9.94 0.76 1.89
C SER A 54 -10.95 -0.30 1.46
N LYS A 55 -11.94 -0.59 2.30
CA LYS A 55 -13.05 -1.47 1.92
C LYS A 55 -13.98 -0.80 0.92
N GLY A 56 -14.27 -1.50 -0.17
CA GLY A 56 -15.18 -1.09 -1.23
C GLY A 56 -16.63 -0.93 -0.74
N ARG A 57 -17.44 -0.22 -1.54
CA ARG A 57 -18.85 0.01 -1.27
C ARG A 57 -19.71 -0.36 -2.48
N LYS A 58 -20.86 -0.98 -2.21
CA LYS A 58 -21.88 -1.27 -3.22
C LYS A 58 -22.36 0.03 -3.86
N LEU A 59 -22.35 0.06 -5.19
CA LEU A 59 -22.86 1.14 -6.02
C LEU A 59 -24.37 1.01 -6.21
N LYS A 60 -25.04 2.15 -6.34
CA LYS A 60 -26.49 2.22 -6.60
C LYS A 60 -26.85 1.81 -8.03
N ALA A 61 -25.92 1.95 -8.96
CA ALA A 61 -26.07 1.63 -10.37
C ALA A 61 -24.71 1.24 -10.95
N ALA A 62 -24.70 0.68 -12.16
CA ALA A 62 -23.47 0.41 -12.88
C ALA A 62 -22.66 1.70 -13.09
N PRO A 63 -21.33 1.66 -12.95
CA PRO A 63 -20.48 2.82 -13.20
C PRO A 63 -20.47 3.15 -14.70
N ALA A 64 -20.30 4.43 -15.03
CA ALA A 64 -20.17 4.85 -16.44
C ALA A 64 -18.91 4.29 -17.12
N LYS A 65 -17.86 4.04 -16.31
CA LYS A 65 -16.60 3.42 -16.69
C LYS A 65 -16.36 2.21 -15.80
N LYS A 66 -16.12 1.05 -16.38
CA LYS A 66 -15.90 -0.18 -15.60
C LYS A 66 -14.52 -0.22 -14.97
N ALA A 67 -13.56 0.55 -15.48
CA ALA A 67 -12.17 0.52 -15.05
C ALA A 67 -12.06 0.69 -13.53
N ASN A 68 -11.21 -0.13 -12.90
CA ASN A 68 -10.95 -0.16 -11.46
C ASN A 68 -12.19 -0.43 -10.57
N HIS A 69 -13.31 -0.91 -11.14
CA HIS A 69 -14.49 -1.32 -10.38
C HIS A 69 -14.59 -2.83 -10.27
N HIS A 70 -15.46 -3.28 -9.36
CA HIS A 70 -15.71 -4.69 -9.14
C HIS A 70 -17.18 -5.03 -9.44
N HIS A 71 -17.43 -6.19 -10.01
CA HIS A 71 -18.77 -6.70 -10.31
C HIS A 71 -18.98 -8.03 -9.59
N TYR A 72 -19.94 -8.05 -8.68
CA TYR A 72 -20.23 -9.18 -7.78
C TYR A 72 -21.50 -9.89 -8.21
N GLY A 73 -21.45 -11.21 -8.32
CA GLY A 73 -22.60 -12.08 -8.53
C GLY A 73 -22.95 -12.83 -7.25
N LEU A 74 -24.21 -12.73 -6.84
CA LEU A 74 -24.75 -13.33 -5.62
C LEU A 74 -25.69 -14.47 -5.97
N ASN A 75 -25.64 -15.56 -5.21
CA ASN A 75 -26.63 -16.64 -5.31
C ASN A 75 -27.96 -16.27 -4.63
N GLU A 76 -28.95 -17.17 -4.67
CA GLU A 76 -30.26 -16.96 -4.02
C GLU A 76 -30.18 -16.78 -2.50
N ALA A 77 -29.16 -17.34 -1.85
CA ALA A 77 -28.89 -17.15 -0.43
C ALA A 77 -28.19 -15.81 -0.11
N GLY A 78 -27.83 -15.03 -1.14
CA GLY A 78 -27.14 -13.75 -1.00
C GLY A 78 -25.63 -13.87 -0.80
N GLU A 79 -25.04 -15.04 -1.03
CA GLU A 79 -23.60 -15.28 -0.93
C GLU A 79 -22.90 -14.82 -2.21
N ILE A 80 -21.73 -14.21 -2.08
CA ILE A 80 -20.88 -13.86 -3.22
C ILE A 80 -20.27 -15.14 -3.78
N ILE A 81 -20.60 -15.45 -5.04
CA ILE A 81 -20.11 -16.66 -5.72
C ILE A 81 -19.19 -16.35 -6.91
N VAL A 82 -19.22 -15.11 -7.41
CA VAL A 82 -18.33 -14.65 -8.47
C VAL A 82 -17.99 -13.17 -8.31
N VAL A 83 -16.73 -12.83 -8.59
CA VAL A 83 -16.21 -11.46 -8.59
C VAL A 83 -15.44 -11.22 -9.87
N ARG A 84 -15.72 -10.10 -10.54
CA ARG A 84 -14.90 -9.58 -11.63
C ARG A 84 -14.23 -8.29 -11.19
N GLN A 85 -12.90 -8.29 -11.11
CA GLN A 85 -12.08 -7.13 -10.77
C GLN A 85 -11.55 -6.50 -12.05
N TYR A 86 -12.17 -5.40 -12.50
CA TYR A 86 -11.76 -4.71 -13.71
C TYR A 86 -10.46 -3.94 -13.49
N THR A 87 -9.53 -4.08 -14.43
CA THR A 87 -8.26 -3.34 -14.43
C THR A 87 -8.47 -1.87 -14.83
N SER A 88 -7.39 -1.11 -15.00
CA SER A 88 -7.44 0.23 -15.59
C SER A 88 -7.93 0.22 -17.05
N PHE A 89 -7.89 -0.94 -17.72
CA PHE A 89 -8.41 -1.19 -19.05
C PHE A 89 -9.71 -2.00 -18.96
N GLU A 90 -10.83 -1.40 -19.34
CA GLU A 90 -12.18 -1.91 -19.07
C GLU A 90 -12.52 -3.28 -19.69
N GLN A 91 -11.76 -3.70 -20.70
CA GLN A 91 -11.90 -5.01 -21.33
C GLN A 91 -11.25 -6.15 -20.54
N TYR A 92 -10.34 -5.83 -19.62
CA TYR A 92 -9.57 -6.80 -18.85
C TYR A 92 -10.04 -6.82 -17.40
N PHE A 93 -10.33 -8.00 -16.88
CA PHE A 93 -10.70 -8.22 -15.48
C PHE A 93 -10.18 -9.56 -14.97
N TYR A 94 -9.73 -9.61 -13.73
CA TYR A 94 -9.54 -10.87 -13.03
C TYR A 94 -10.92 -11.44 -12.67
N GLU A 95 -11.06 -12.76 -12.73
CA GLU A 95 -12.30 -13.44 -12.39
C GLU A 95 -12.05 -14.41 -11.24
N THR A 96 -12.83 -14.28 -10.17
CA THR A 96 -12.72 -15.14 -8.98
C THR A 96 -14.06 -15.82 -8.73
N PHE A 97 -14.03 -17.15 -8.61
CA PHE A 97 -15.22 -17.96 -8.27
C PHE A 97 -15.08 -18.54 -6.87
N PHE A 98 -16.19 -18.54 -6.12
CA PHE A 98 -16.26 -19.03 -4.75
C PHE A 98 -17.22 -20.23 -4.69
N ILE A 99 -16.68 -21.40 -4.39
CA ILE A 99 -17.44 -22.65 -4.26
C ILE A 99 -17.53 -23.00 -2.78
N ARG A 100 -18.74 -22.86 -2.22
CA ARG A 100 -19.00 -23.15 -0.81
C ARG A 100 -19.54 -24.57 -0.65
N THR A 101 -18.96 -25.30 0.29
CA THR A 101 -19.52 -26.55 0.85
C THR A 101 -19.87 -26.33 2.32
N GLN A 102 -20.25 -27.39 3.04
CA GLN A 102 -20.68 -27.27 4.44
C GLN A 102 -19.63 -26.57 5.33
N ASN A 103 -18.35 -26.91 5.16
CA ASN A 103 -17.25 -26.46 6.03
C ASN A 103 -16.08 -25.86 5.25
N THR A 104 -16.21 -25.64 3.94
CA THR A 104 -15.12 -25.11 3.12
C THR A 104 -15.60 -24.08 2.11
N ILE A 105 -14.74 -23.12 1.78
CA ILE A 105 -14.87 -22.24 0.63
C ILE A 105 -13.63 -22.46 -0.23
N THR A 106 -13.81 -22.92 -1.47
CA THR A 106 -12.73 -22.98 -2.46
C THR A 106 -12.84 -21.78 -3.39
N CYS A 107 -11.78 -20.99 -3.46
CA CYS A 107 -11.68 -19.84 -4.35
C CYS A 107 -10.75 -20.17 -5.52
N TYR A 108 -11.22 -19.94 -6.74
CA TYR A 108 -10.41 -20.04 -7.95
C TYR A 108 -10.26 -18.64 -8.52
N ARG A 109 -9.03 -18.16 -8.67
CA ARG A 109 -8.73 -16.86 -9.26
C ARG A 109 -8.09 -17.06 -10.62
N PHE A 110 -8.57 -16.32 -11.62
CA PHE A 110 -8.10 -16.38 -13.00
C PHE A 110 -7.55 -15.03 -13.47
N SER A 111 -6.53 -15.10 -14.33
CA SER A 111 -5.88 -13.96 -14.95
C SER A 111 -6.82 -13.23 -15.90
N TYR A 112 -6.51 -11.97 -16.19
CA TYR A 112 -7.35 -11.11 -17.03
C TYR A 112 -7.05 -11.20 -18.53
N ASP A 113 -5.93 -11.80 -18.91
CA ASP A 113 -5.43 -11.90 -20.29
C ASP A 113 -5.87 -13.21 -20.95
N ASP A 114 -5.40 -14.33 -20.43
CA ASP A 114 -5.53 -15.67 -21.02
C ASP A 114 -6.51 -16.57 -20.25
N GLN A 115 -7.10 -16.07 -19.15
CA GLN A 115 -7.98 -16.82 -18.25
C GLN A 115 -7.29 -18.05 -17.68
N GLU A 116 -5.99 -17.94 -17.44
CA GLU A 116 -5.20 -18.95 -16.75
C GLU A 116 -5.44 -18.87 -15.25
N ILE A 117 -5.34 -20.00 -14.56
CA ILE A 117 -5.55 -20.05 -13.12
C ILE A 117 -4.35 -19.43 -12.41
N GLU A 118 -4.57 -18.33 -11.68
CA GLU A 118 -3.51 -17.66 -10.91
C GLU A 118 -3.33 -18.29 -9.54
N SER A 119 -4.44 -18.65 -8.89
CA SER A 119 -4.40 -19.25 -7.57
C SER A 119 -5.65 -20.06 -7.25
N ILE A 120 -5.45 -21.02 -6.34
CA ILE A 120 -6.52 -21.72 -5.63
C ILE A 120 -6.34 -21.48 -4.14
N SER A 121 -7.39 -21.00 -3.49
CA SER A 121 -7.46 -20.87 -2.03
C SER A 121 -8.52 -21.79 -1.45
N GLU A 122 -8.22 -22.48 -0.36
CA GLU A 122 -9.18 -23.23 0.43
C GLU A 122 -9.26 -22.65 1.84
N PHE A 123 -10.47 -22.25 2.21
CA PHE A 123 -10.81 -21.74 3.52
C PHE A 123 -11.61 -22.80 4.26
N TYR A 124 -11.19 -23.14 5.47
CA TYR A 124 -11.80 -24.17 6.30
C TYR A 124 -12.51 -23.54 7.47
N GLU A 125 -13.79 -23.85 7.63
CA GLU A 125 -14.65 -23.27 8.65
C GLU A 125 -15.15 -24.31 9.63
N GLU A 126 -15.20 -23.94 10.91
CA GLU A 126 -15.87 -24.69 11.96
C GLU A 126 -16.80 -23.76 12.72
N GLN A 127 -18.07 -24.16 12.88
CA GLN A 127 -19.09 -23.37 13.60
C GLN A 127 -19.23 -21.92 13.11
N GLY A 128 -19.00 -21.69 11.81
CA GLY A 128 -19.07 -20.36 11.19
C GLY A 128 -17.83 -19.48 11.39
N GLN A 129 -16.73 -20.04 11.89
CA GLN A 129 -15.44 -19.35 12.03
C GLN A 129 -14.41 -19.94 11.08
N LEU A 130 -13.63 -19.08 10.43
CA LEU A 130 -12.48 -19.51 9.66
C LEU A 130 -11.41 -20.02 10.63
N ILE A 131 -11.05 -21.29 10.56
CA ILE A 131 -10.04 -21.91 11.43
C ILE A 131 -8.69 -22.07 10.73
N LYS A 132 -8.71 -22.19 9.41
CA LYS A 132 -7.52 -22.39 8.58
C LYS A 132 -7.77 -21.91 7.16
N HIS A 133 -6.75 -21.40 6.50
CA HIS A 133 -6.77 -21.29 5.05
C HIS A 133 -5.44 -21.76 4.43
N ILE A 134 -5.49 -22.15 3.16
CA ILE A 134 -4.33 -22.44 2.32
C ILE A 134 -4.57 -21.79 0.97
N THR A 135 -3.61 -21.01 0.47
CA THR A 135 -3.58 -20.50 -0.89
C THR A 135 -2.33 -21.05 -1.58
N VAL A 136 -2.49 -21.60 -2.77
CA VAL A 136 -1.39 -21.90 -3.69
C VAL A 136 -1.57 -21.01 -4.91
N ALA A 137 -0.50 -20.37 -5.35
CA ALA A 137 -0.51 -19.54 -6.55
C ALA A 137 0.62 -19.95 -7.51
N ASP A 138 0.41 -19.71 -8.80
CA ASP A 138 1.42 -19.91 -9.86
C ASP A 138 2.29 -18.64 -10.02
N SER A 139 2.59 -17.97 -8.91
CA SER A 139 3.29 -16.68 -8.88
C SER A 139 4.35 -16.66 -7.77
N GLN A 140 5.00 -15.51 -7.57
CA GLN A 140 6.13 -15.32 -6.63
C GLN A 140 5.88 -15.86 -5.21
N CYS A 141 4.63 -15.90 -4.76
CA CYS A 141 4.22 -16.59 -3.53
C CYS A 141 3.65 -17.97 -3.92
N ILE A 142 4.43 -19.02 -3.67
CA ILE A 142 4.08 -20.40 -3.99
C ILE A 142 2.94 -20.87 -3.09
N CYS A 143 3.00 -20.52 -1.81
CA CYS A 143 2.02 -20.94 -0.82
C CYS A 143 1.87 -19.93 0.33
N ASP A 144 0.63 -19.64 0.70
CA ASP A 144 0.27 -19.02 1.99
C ASP A 144 -0.59 -20.05 2.74
N HIS A 145 -0.31 -20.29 4.01
CA HIS A 145 -1.28 -20.92 4.88
C HIS A 145 -1.34 -20.23 6.23
N ALA A 146 -2.54 -20.14 6.78
CA ALA A 146 -2.72 -19.59 8.10
C ALA A 146 -3.70 -20.38 8.96
N ASP A 147 -3.41 -20.45 10.25
CA ASP A 147 -4.29 -20.96 11.30
C ASP A 147 -4.83 -19.80 12.13
N TYR A 148 -6.10 -19.91 12.53
CA TYR A 148 -6.84 -18.87 13.24
C TYR A 148 -7.29 -19.38 14.60
N HIS A 149 -6.97 -18.64 15.65
CA HIS A 149 -7.29 -19.01 17.03
C HIS A 149 -8.22 -17.99 17.67
N TYR A 150 -9.29 -18.49 18.28
CA TYR A 150 -10.33 -17.69 18.89
C TYR A 150 -10.37 -17.90 20.41
N ASP A 151 -10.80 -16.89 21.15
CA ASP A 151 -11.07 -17.01 22.58
C ASP A 151 -12.43 -17.69 22.87
N SER A 152 -12.76 -17.86 24.15
CA SER A 152 -14.04 -18.43 24.59
C SER A 152 -15.27 -17.59 24.21
N HIS A 153 -15.06 -16.34 23.77
CA HIS A 153 -16.09 -15.43 23.31
C HIS A 153 -16.14 -15.33 21.77
N GLN A 154 -15.51 -16.27 21.06
CA GLN A 154 -15.50 -16.35 19.61
C GLN A 154 -14.80 -15.15 18.93
N LYS A 155 -13.92 -14.45 19.62
CA LYS A 155 -13.10 -13.37 19.04
C LYS A 155 -11.78 -13.93 18.55
N LEU A 156 -11.40 -13.58 17.32
CA LEU A 156 -10.08 -13.94 16.78
C LEU A 156 -9.03 -13.23 17.63
N ILE A 157 -8.13 -13.98 18.25
CA ILE A 157 -7.06 -13.43 19.09
C ILE A 157 -5.69 -13.59 18.42
N GLU A 158 -5.53 -14.60 17.57
CA GLU A 158 -4.25 -14.91 16.93
C GLU A 158 -4.47 -15.48 15.53
N LYS A 159 -3.67 -15.02 14.56
CA LYS A 159 -3.51 -15.63 13.22
C LYS A 159 -2.04 -15.97 13.06
N LYS A 160 -1.71 -17.23 12.81
CA LYS A 160 -0.34 -17.66 12.47
C LYS A 160 -0.28 -17.95 11.01
N CYS A 161 0.60 -17.25 10.29
CA CYS A 161 0.73 -17.33 8.84
C CYS A 161 2.12 -17.83 8.49
N HIS A 162 2.19 -18.69 7.50
CA HIS A 162 3.42 -19.15 6.88
C HIS A 162 3.36 -18.87 5.39
N LEU A 163 4.39 -18.19 4.90
CA LEU A 163 4.53 -17.75 3.52
C LEU A 163 5.73 -18.45 2.90
N GLU A 164 5.50 -19.13 1.78
CA GLU A 164 6.50 -19.81 0.96
C GLU A 164 6.65 -19.06 -0.37
N PHE A 165 7.86 -18.55 -0.63
CA PHE A 165 8.25 -17.92 -1.89
C PHE A 165 9.33 -18.78 -2.57
N ASP A 166 9.62 -18.51 -3.85
CA ASP A 166 10.65 -19.25 -4.62
C ASP A 166 12.01 -19.36 -3.92
N ASN A 167 12.41 -18.32 -3.18
CA ASN A 167 13.76 -18.19 -2.64
C ASN A 167 13.84 -18.11 -1.12
N PHE A 168 12.70 -18.01 -0.41
CA PHE A 168 12.68 -17.91 1.04
C PHE A 168 11.30 -18.25 1.60
N GLU A 169 11.26 -18.57 2.89
CA GLU A 169 10.04 -18.78 3.66
C GLU A 169 10.04 -17.85 4.87
N THR A 170 8.86 -17.44 5.33
CA THR A 170 8.74 -16.62 6.54
C THR A 170 7.45 -16.93 7.29
N ASN A 171 7.50 -16.79 8.61
CA ASN A 171 6.34 -16.91 9.48
C ASN A 171 5.96 -15.53 10.01
N ARG A 172 4.65 -15.30 10.15
CA ARG A 172 4.09 -14.07 10.71
C ARG A 172 3.00 -14.41 11.69
N ASP A 173 3.12 -13.89 12.91
CA ASP A 173 2.11 -14.06 13.95
C ASP A 173 1.38 -12.72 14.15
N HIS A 174 0.07 -12.71 13.92
CA HIS A 174 -0.77 -11.53 14.15
C HIS A 174 -1.58 -11.71 15.43
N GLN A 175 -1.52 -10.73 16.32
CA GLN A 175 -2.28 -10.68 17.56
C GLN A 175 -3.34 -9.60 17.49
N TYR A 176 -4.56 -9.95 17.89
CA TYR A 176 -5.75 -9.10 17.77
C TYR A 176 -6.21 -8.68 19.16
N LYS A 177 -6.41 -7.37 19.35
CA LYS A 177 -6.97 -6.81 20.59
C LYS A 177 -8.26 -6.06 20.30
N TYR A 178 -9.16 -6.05 21.28
CA TYR A 178 -10.47 -5.44 21.17
C TYR A 178 -10.69 -4.45 22.30
N ASP A 179 -11.42 -3.39 21.99
CA ASP A 179 -11.82 -2.41 22.98
C ASP A 179 -12.91 -2.94 23.92
N GLN A 180 -13.29 -2.12 24.91
CA GLN A 180 -14.37 -2.45 25.86
C GLN A 180 -15.75 -2.73 25.21
N PHE A 181 -15.94 -2.38 23.94
CA PHE A 181 -17.17 -2.65 23.18
C PHE A 181 -17.03 -3.87 22.26
N GLY A 182 -15.91 -4.58 22.31
CA GLY A 182 -15.63 -5.76 21.50
C GLY A 182 -15.33 -5.45 20.03
N LEU A 183 -14.95 -4.20 19.72
CA LEU A 183 -14.52 -3.78 18.39
C LEU A 183 -13.00 -3.91 18.27
N LEU A 184 -12.50 -4.35 17.11
CA LEU A 184 -11.05 -4.47 16.87
C LEU A 184 -10.36 -3.14 17.16
N GLU A 185 -9.38 -3.18 18.06
CA GLU A 185 -8.61 -2.04 18.55
C GLU A 185 -7.22 -2.01 17.91
N THR A 186 -6.50 -3.13 17.89
CA THR A 186 -5.18 -3.23 17.27
C THR A 186 -4.94 -4.59 16.65
N ILE A 187 -4.11 -4.63 15.61
CA ILE A 187 -3.44 -5.84 15.13
C ILE A 187 -1.93 -5.63 15.25
N THR A 188 -1.24 -6.54 15.91
CA THR A 188 0.22 -6.52 16.08
C THR A 188 0.85 -7.71 15.38
N GLU A 189 1.80 -7.47 14.49
CA GLU A 189 2.62 -8.47 13.82
C GLU A 189 3.88 -8.77 14.63
N ASN A 190 4.16 -10.06 14.82
CA ASN A 190 5.32 -10.61 15.51
C ASN A 190 5.57 -10.03 16.92
N GLN A 191 4.50 -9.61 17.60
CA GLN A 191 4.53 -8.94 18.91
C GLN A 191 5.29 -7.60 18.95
N GLU A 192 5.72 -7.08 17.79
CA GLU A 192 6.59 -5.92 17.70
C GLU A 192 5.92 -4.76 16.95
N ARG A 193 5.37 -5.03 15.77
CA ARG A 193 4.87 -3.99 14.86
C ARG A 193 3.36 -3.90 14.91
N VAL A 194 2.82 -2.73 15.23
CA VAL A 194 1.38 -2.48 15.07
C VAL A 194 1.09 -2.26 13.59
N ILE A 195 0.33 -3.17 12.97
CA ILE A 195 -0.02 -3.08 11.54
C ILE A 195 -1.41 -2.46 11.32
N TYR A 196 -2.24 -2.46 12.36
CA TYR A 196 -3.52 -1.75 12.38
C TYR A 196 -3.77 -1.18 13.77
N GLN A 197 -4.24 0.07 13.80
CA GLN A 197 -4.80 0.70 14.99
C GLN A 197 -6.15 1.32 14.68
N LYS A 198 -7.14 1.07 15.55
CA LYS A 198 -8.50 1.60 15.39
C LYS A 198 -8.48 3.14 15.34
N PRO A 199 -9.12 3.74 14.32
CA PRO A 199 -9.16 5.19 14.20
C PRO A 199 -9.93 5.86 15.34
N ASP A 200 -9.35 6.93 15.90
CA ASP A 200 -10.06 7.83 16.80
C ASP A 200 -11.03 8.71 15.99
N LYS A 201 -12.32 8.39 16.07
CA LYS A 201 -13.37 9.12 15.34
C LYS A 201 -13.58 10.55 15.83
N SER A 202 -13.01 10.93 16.98
CA SER A 202 -13.06 12.30 17.48
C SER A 202 -12.07 13.23 16.76
N ILE A 203 -11.03 12.66 16.14
CA ILE A 203 -10.02 13.40 15.38
C ILE A 203 -10.37 13.33 13.90
N SER A 204 -10.63 14.49 13.29
CA SER A 204 -10.79 14.56 11.84
C SER A 204 -9.45 14.34 11.14
N PHE A 205 -9.49 13.82 9.90
CA PHE A 205 -8.26 13.64 9.11
C PHE A 205 -7.50 14.96 8.93
N THR A 206 -8.19 16.10 8.82
CA THR A 206 -7.55 17.42 8.74
C THR A 206 -6.77 17.79 10.01
N GLN A 207 -7.31 17.47 11.20
CA GLN A 207 -6.59 17.68 12.46
C GLN A 207 -5.38 16.74 12.56
N LEU A 208 -5.56 15.48 12.15
CA LEU A 208 -4.47 14.51 12.11
C LEU A 208 -3.34 14.95 11.17
N THR A 209 -3.67 15.46 9.97
CA THR A 209 -2.69 16.04 9.04
C THR A 209 -1.95 17.22 9.65
N ALA A 210 -2.63 18.12 10.36
CA ALA A 210 -1.97 19.26 11.01
C ALA A 210 -0.95 18.80 12.07
N MET A 211 -1.29 17.77 12.86
CA MET A 211 -0.38 17.15 13.82
C MET A 211 0.82 16.49 13.12
N ALA A 212 0.58 15.82 11.98
CA ALA A 212 1.63 15.22 11.16
C ALA A 212 2.59 16.27 10.59
N GLU A 213 2.08 17.40 10.08
CA GLU A 213 2.90 18.51 9.60
C GLU A 213 3.78 19.11 10.71
N GLU A 214 3.25 19.27 11.92
CA GLU A 214 3.99 19.79 13.07
C GLU A 214 5.12 18.85 13.49
N ARG A 215 4.81 17.56 13.68
CA ARG A 215 5.80 16.53 14.04
C ARG A 215 6.86 16.39 12.95
N LEU A 216 6.46 16.31 11.68
CA LEU A 216 7.39 16.16 10.57
C LEU A 216 8.32 17.37 10.46
N PHE A 217 7.81 18.59 10.62
CA PHE A 217 8.65 19.78 10.61
C PHE A 217 9.74 19.73 11.69
N ALA A 218 9.39 19.35 12.93
CA ALA A 218 10.35 19.23 14.01
C ALA A 218 11.41 18.15 13.73
N VAL A 219 10.96 16.99 13.25
CA VAL A 219 11.81 15.85 12.89
C VAL A 219 12.80 16.22 11.78
N LEU A 220 12.33 16.79 10.67
CA LEU A 220 13.21 17.20 9.57
C LEU A 220 14.17 18.31 10.01
N GLN A 221 13.69 19.30 10.77
CA GLN A 221 14.54 20.37 11.29
C GLN A 221 15.69 19.82 12.15
N ARG A 222 15.41 18.86 13.04
CA ARG A 222 16.42 18.19 13.86
C ARG A 222 17.43 17.43 12.99
N ASN A 223 16.94 16.58 12.09
CA ASN A 223 17.81 15.73 11.26
C ASN A 223 18.74 16.56 10.35
N ILE A 224 18.27 17.69 9.81
CA ILE A 224 19.12 18.61 9.04
C ILE A 224 20.19 19.27 9.93
N HIS A 225 19.85 19.57 11.18
CA HIS A 225 20.79 20.20 12.11
C HIS A 225 21.87 19.23 12.61
N GLU A 226 21.49 17.98 12.89
CA GLU A 226 22.37 16.96 13.45
C GLU A 226 23.29 16.31 12.40
N ASN A 227 22.95 16.43 11.11
CA ASN A 227 23.73 15.88 10.00
C ASN A 227 24.29 16.99 9.08
N PRO A 228 25.21 17.84 9.56
CA PRO A 228 25.74 18.95 8.77
C PRO A 228 26.65 18.45 7.64
N ILE A 229 26.31 18.80 6.40
CA ILE A 229 27.15 18.55 5.23
C ILE A 229 28.08 19.74 4.98
N GLN A 230 29.39 19.47 4.87
CA GLN A 230 30.41 20.51 4.65
C GLN A 230 30.53 20.91 3.18
N GLU A 231 30.23 19.99 2.27
CA GLU A 231 30.30 20.20 0.83
C GLU A 231 29.32 21.28 0.37
N GLU A 232 29.63 21.97 -0.73
CA GLU A 232 28.76 23.00 -1.29
C GLU A 232 27.53 22.33 -1.92
N LEU A 233 26.34 22.64 -1.42
CA LEU A 233 25.08 22.01 -1.83
C LEU A 233 24.39 22.80 -2.95
N PHE A 234 23.80 22.09 -3.90
CA PHE A 234 22.84 22.67 -4.85
C PHE A 234 21.39 22.33 -4.51
N CYS A 235 21.16 21.26 -3.75
CA CYS A 235 19.82 20.77 -3.46
C CYS A 235 19.70 20.18 -2.05
N LEU A 236 18.60 20.51 -1.38
CA LEU A 236 18.04 19.70 -0.29
C LEU A 236 16.75 19.05 -0.81
N TYR A 237 16.72 17.72 -0.83
CA TYR A 237 15.65 16.93 -1.41
C TYR A 237 14.90 16.18 -0.31
N ILE A 238 13.60 16.44 -0.17
CA ILE A 238 12.70 15.68 0.70
C ILE A 238 11.93 14.68 -0.16
N HIS A 239 12.33 13.41 -0.17
CA HIS A 239 11.73 12.40 -1.04
C HIS A 239 10.87 11.40 -0.28
N TYR A 240 9.83 10.89 -0.91
CA TYR A 240 8.85 10.00 -0.32
C TYR A 240 8.45 8.88 -1.28
N GLY A 241 8.07 7.74 -0.72
CA GLY A 241 7.55 6.62 -1.49
C GLY A 241 6.16 6.87 -2.07
N ASN A 242 5.70 5.90 -2.86
CA ASN A 242 4.34 5.87 -3.40
C ASN A 242 3.30 5.31 -2.41
N THR A 243 3.79 4.62 -1.39
CA THR A 243 3.09 4.15 -0.19
C THR A 243 3.93 4.59 1.01
N ASP A 244 3.33 4.76 2.19
CA ASP A 244 4.05 5.21 3.41
C ASP A 244 4.75 6.57 3.28
N PHE A 245 3.96 7.62 2.99
CA PHE A 245 4.45 8.99 2.76
C PHE A 245 5.25 9.58 3.93
N PHE A 246 4.96 9.19 5.17
CA PHE A 246 5.57 9.73 6.36
C PHE A 246 6.37 8.64 7.10
N PRO A 247 7.59 8.93 7.58
CA PRO A 247 8.39 10.11 7.27
C PRO A 247 9.01 10.03 5.86
N PRO A 248 9.10 11.15 5.10
CA PRO A 248 9.99 11.22 3.95
C PRO A 248 11.47 11.14 4.39
N ALA A 249 12.34 10.73 3.47
CA ALA A 249 13.78 10.77 3.63
C ALA A 249 14.38 12.11 3.17
N ILE A 250 15.64 12.36 3.53
CA ILE A 250 16.37 13.58 3.19
C ILE A 250 17.59 13.23 2.35
N ALA A 251 17.71 13.83 1.18
CA ALA A 251 18.91 13.73 0.37
C ALA A 251 19.56 15.11 0.14
N TYR A 252 20.89 15.17 0.12
CA TYR A 252 21.68 16.37 -0.10
C TYR A 252 22.46 16.25 -1.40
N GLY A 253 22.06 17.02 -2.42
CA GLY A 253 22.78 17.08 -3.68
C GLY A 253 23.95 18.05 -3.58
N THR A 254 25.17 17.56 -3.75
CA THR A 254 26.39 18.37 -3.77
C THR A 254 26.65 18.95 -5.17
N LYS A 255 27.30 20.10 -5.23
CA LYS A 255 27.71 20.73 -6.49
C LYS A 255 28.61 19.81 -7.31
N ALA A 256 29.52 19.09 -6.66
CA ALA A 256 30.42 18.14 -7.31
C ALA A 256 29.63 17.01 -8.02
N GLU A 257 28.60 16.46 -7.36
CA GLU A 257 27.71 15.48 -7.98
C GLU A 257 26.93 16.08 -9.15
N LYS A 258 26.37 17.28 -9.00
CA LYS A 258 25.68 17.96 -10.11
C LYS A 258 26.60 18.11 -11.33
N GLU A 259 27.82 18.59 -11.13
CA GLU A 259 28.81 18.76 -12.20
C GLU A 259 29.20 17.43 -12.85
N GLN A 260 29.33 16.36 -12.06
CA GLN A 260 29.59 15.01 -12.58
C GLN A 260 28.39 14.47 -13.38
N LEU A 261 27.19 14.49 -12.82
CA LEU A 261 25.97 13.95 -13.43
C LEU A 261 25.53 14.74 -14.68
N GLN A 262 25.91 16.02 -14.79
CA GLN A 262 25.71 16.82 -16.00
C GLN A 262 26.47 16.28 -17.23
N THR A 263 27.53 15.48 -17.03
CA THR A 263 28.30 14.90 -18.14
C THR A 263 27.56 13.77 -18.87
N GLU A 264 26.45 13.26 -18.30
CA GLU A 264 25.57 12.22 -18.88
C GLU A 264 24.70 12.71 -20.07
N GLY A 265 24.93 13.95 -20.53
CA GLY A 265 24.31 14.48 -21.74
C GLY A 265 22.78 14.55 -21.65
N LYS A 266 22.07 13.88 -22.57
CA LYS A 266 20.61 13.97 -22.68
C LYS A 266 19.87 13.35 -21.48
N ASN A 267 20.52 12.45 -20.74
CA ASN A 267 19.92 11.78 -19.60
C ASN A 267 20.10 12.54 -18.29
N ALA A 268 20.98 13.55 -18.26
CA ALA A 268 21.32 14.32 -17.07
C ALA A 268 20.08 14.86 -16.33
N LYS A 269 19.04 15.29 -17.06
CA LYS A 269 17.80 15.82 -16.45
C LYS A 269 17.00 14.80 -15.62
N TRP A 270 17.21 13.50 -15.83
CA TRP A 270 16.56 12.43 -15.06
C TRP A 270 17.38 11.98 -13.86
N ILE A 271 18.71 12.08 -13.98
CA ILE A 271 19.68 11.54 -13.01
C ILE A 271 20.05 12.59 -11.96
N ILE A 272 20.20 13.86 -12.35
CA ILE A 272 20.55 14.95 -11.41
C ILE A 272 19.53 15.08 -10.29
N TRP A 273 18.27 14.73 -10.53
CA TRP A 273 17.20 14.84 -9.55
C TRP A 273 16.81 13.50 -8.93
N ASN A 274 17.62 12.46 -9.11
CA ASN A 274 17.39 11.16 -8.50
C ASN A 274 18.10 11.10 -7.13
N PRO A 275 17.37 11.18 -6.00
CA PRO A 275 18.00 11.16 -4.67
C PRO A 275 18.70 9.82 -4.36
N ALA A 276 18.38 8.74 -5.08
CA ALA A 276 19.07 7.46 -4.94
C ALA A 276 20.54 7.50 -5.40
N ASP A 277 20.88 8.43 -6.29
CA ASP A 277 22.25 8.60 -6.82
C ASP A 277 23.09 9.56 -5.96
N TYR A 278 22.51 10.19 -4.94
CA TYR A 278 23.22 11.09 -4.06
C TYR A 278 23.98 10.31 -2.99
N LYS A 279 25.24 10.69 -2.75
CA LYS A 279 26.10 10.20 -1.67
C LYS A 279 25.45 10.38 -0.29
N TYR A 280 24.72 11.47 -0.12
CA TYR A 280 24.07 11.84 1.14
C TYR A 280 22.57 11.67 1.01
N ASN A 281 22.11 10.42 1.08
CA ASN A 281 20.70 10.07 1.22
C ASN A 281 20.51 9.41 2.59
N ILE A 282 19.71 10.04 3.46
CA ILE A 282 19.53 9.62 4.84
C ILE A 282 18.06 9.37 5.15
N GLU A 283 17.82 8.23 5.79
CA GLU A 283 16.59 8.01 6.53
C GLU A 283 16.55 8.93 7.75
N VAL A 284 15.35 9.39 8.05
CA VAL A 284 15.13 10.36 9.10
C VAL A 284 15.04 9.63 10.43
N SER A 285 15.87 10.03 11.41
CA SER A 285 15.82 9.47 12.75
C SER A 285 14.73 10.14 13.60
N MET A 286 13.95 9.33 14.32
CA MET A 286 12.95 9.79 15.28
C MET A 286 12.76 8.87 16.49
N ASP A 287 12.07 9.40 17.51
CA ASP A 287 11.62 8.60 18.64
C ASP A 287 10.43 7.71 18.26
N GLN A 288 10.21 6.67 19.06
CA GLN A 288 9.16 5.68 18.82
C GLN A 288 7.76 6.28 18.82
N GLU A 289 7.49 7.31 19.63
CA GLU A 289 6.17 7.93 19.66
C GLU A 289 5.85 8.63 18.33
N THR A 290 6.85 9.27 17.74
CA THR A 290 6.72 9.95 16.45
C THR A 290 6.62 8.96 15.30
N GLU A 291 7.41 7.89 15.33
CA GLU A 291 7.32 6.79 14.35
C GLU A 291 5.92 6.14 14.36
N ASN A 292 5.45 5.71 15.53
CA ASN A 292 4.12 5.12 15.68
C ASN A 292 2.99 6.06 15.19
N PHE A 293 3.16 7.36 15.40
CA PHE A 293 2.20 8.35 14.90
C PHE A 293 2.21 8.45 13.37
N PHE A 294 3.37 8.38 12.73
CA PHE A 294 3.46 8.39 11.27
C PHE A 294 2.92 7.11 10.66
N ASP A 295 3.18 5.95 11.27
CA ASP A 295 2.54 4.68 10.88
C ASP A 295 1.02 4.78 10.92
N PHE A 296 0.47 5.32 12.02
CA PHE A 296 -0.97 5.56 12.14
C PHE A 296 -1.50 6.57 11.10
N TYR A 297 -0.75 7.64 10.82
CA TYR A 297 -1.13 8.61 9.79
C TYR A 297 -1.11 8.01 8.38
N ASN A 298 -0.13 7.16 8.06
CA ASN A 298 -0.06 6.44 6.80
C ASN A 298 -1.22 5.46 6.65
N GLN A 299 -1.52 4.67 7.70
CA GLN A 299 -2.71 3.82 7.73
C GLN A 299 -3.97 4.63 7.41
N GLU A 300 -4.20 5.74 8.11
CA GLU A 300 -5.38 6.58 7.91
C GLU A 300 -5.40 7.21 6.51
N THR A 301 -4.24 7.49 5.94
CA THR A 301 -4.09 7.96 4.57
C THR A 301 -4.48 6.89 3.57
N GLU A 302 -4.01 5.66 3.75
CA GLU A 302 -4.28 4.50 2.89
C GLU A 302 -5.77 4.12 2.93
N MET A 303 -6.28 3.82 4.12
CA MET A 303 -7.66 3.37 4.32
C MET A 303 -8.72 4.38 3.85
N LYS A 304 -8.38 5.68 3.87
CA LYS A 304 -9.26 6.78 3.42
C LYS A 304 -8.91 7.32 2.03
N GLN A 305 -7.89 6.76 1.38
CA GLN A 305 -7.37 7.19 0.08
C GLN A 305 -7.06 8.69 0.02
N LYS A 306 -6.35 9.21 1.03
CA LYS A 306 -6.01 10.64 1.20
C LYS A 306 -4.59 11.00 0.73
N TYR A 307 -4.06 10.28 -0.24
CA TYR A 307 -2.70 10.46 -0.79
C TYR A 307 -2.38 11.91 -1.18
N ALA A 308 -3.31 12.58 -1.87
CA ALA A 308 -3.11 13.97 -2.28
C ALA A 308 -2.97 14.94 -1.09
N ALA A 309 -3.62 14.65 0.04
CA ALA A 309 -3.49 15.44 1.26
C ALA A 309 -2.15 15.17 1.95
N ALA A 310 -1.69 13.92 2.01
CA ALA A 310 -0.39 13.56 2.54
C ALA A 310 0.77 14.19 1.74
N LYS A 311 0.76 14.07 0.40
CA LYS A 311 1.74 14.76 -0.48
C LYS A 311 1.74 16.27 -0.26
N LYS A 312 0.55 16.87 -0.13
CA LYS A 312 0.42 18.32 0.15
C LYS A 312 0.99 18.68 1.53
N ALA A 313 0.81 17.84 2.54
CA ALA A 313 1.35 18.06 3.87
C ALA A 313 2.88 18.08 3.86
N ILE A 314 3.52 17.16 3.14
CA ILE A 314 4.98 17.19 2.93
C ILE A 314 5.40 18.50 2.26
N LEU A 315 4.70 18.94 1.21
CA LEU A 315 5.01 20.22 0.54
C LEU A 315 4.86 21.43 1.46
N ASN A 316 3.84 21.45 2.32
CA ASN A 316 3.64 22.51 3.30
C ASN A 316 4.81 22.56 4.29
N VAL A 317 5.25 21.39 4.79
CA VAL A 317 6.40 21.28 5.68
C VAL A 317 7.69 21.70 4.98
N THR A 318 7.93 21.25 3.74
CA THR A 318 9.11 21.64 2.95
C THR A 318 9.13 23.15 2.69
N LEU A 319 7.98 23.77 2.42
CA LEU A 319 7.88 25.22 2.27
C LEU A 319 8.21 25.94 3.59
N LYS A 320 7.77 25.40 4.73
CA LYS A 320 8.11 25.92 6.06
C LYS A 320 9.60 25.77 6.37
N LEU A 321 10.23 24.66 5.98
CA LEU A 321 11.69 24.47 6.04
C LEU A 321 12.42 25.48 5.16
N LYS A 322 11.94 25.73 3.94
CA LYS A 322 12.49 26.73 3.02
C LYS A 322 12.59 28.11 3.68
N ALA A 323 11.51 28.55 4.31
CA ALA A 323 11.47 29.84 5.03
C ALA A 323 12.47 29.91 6.19
N GLY A 324 12.85 28.76 6.77
CA GLY A 324 13.81 28.62 7.85
C GLY A 324 15.26 28.36 7.42
N LEU A 325 15.58 28.29 6.11
CA LEU A 325 16.86 27.76 5.61
C LEU A 325 18.11 28.41 6.20
N ASN A 326 18.04 29.70 6.53
CA ASN A 326 19.18 30.44 7.09
C ASN A 326 19.60 29.93 8.48
N LYS A 327 18.70 29.26 9.21
CA LYS A 327 19.00 28.69 10.53
C LYS A 327 19.89 27.47 10.46
N PHE A 328 19.89 26.74 9.34
CA PHE A 328 20.66 25.51 9.17
C PHE A 328 22.14 25.73 8.83
N LYS A 329 22.55 26.96 8.48
CA LYS A 329 23.94 27.30 8.10
C LYS A 329 24.55 26.38 7.02
N LEU A 330 23.71 25.87 6.11
CA LEU A 330 24.16 25.05 4.98
C LEU A 330 25.12 25.83 4.07
N ASN A 331 26.19 25.16 3.63
CA ASN A 331 27.07 25.65 2.57
C ASN A 331 26.34 25.48 1.22
N LYS A 332 25.94 26.58 0.58
CA LYS A 332 24.99 26.57 -0.55
C LYS A 332 25.57 27.31 -1.74
N THR A 333 25.33 26.75 -2.92
CA THR A 333 25.46 27.44 -4.20
C THR A 333 24.49 28.63 -4.30
N SER A 334 24.75 29.55 -5.24
CA SER A 334 23.88 30.70 -5.49
C SER A 334 22.51 30.33 -6.08
N ASP A 335 22.43 29.17 -6.74
CA ASP A 335 21.21 28.61 -7.33
C ASP A 335 20.63 27.45 -6.50
N PHE A 336 20.97 27.39 -5.20
CA PHE A 336 20.48 26.35 -4.29
C PHE A 336 18.96 26.28 -4.24
N VAL A 337 18.43 25.05 -4.29
CA VAL A 337 17.00 24.76 -4.21
C VAL A 337 16.67 23.81 -3.07
N ILE A 338 15.41 23.87 -2.63
CA ILE A 338 14.80 22.80 -1.83
C ILE A 338 13.66 22.20 -2.64
N VAL A 339 13.62 20.87 -2.73
CA VAL A 339 12.62 20.17 -3.53
C VAL A 339 11.94 19.09 -2.68
N ALA A 340 10.74 18.71 -3.09
CA ALA A 340 10.08 17.53 -2.58
C ALA A 340 9.32 16.84 -3.70
N ALA A 341 9.49 15.53 -3.84
CA ALA A 341 8.81 14.73 -4.83
C ALA A 341 8.80 13.26 -4.44
N ASP A 342 7.95 12.48 -5.10
CA ASP A 342 8.05 11.03 -5.02
C ASP A 342 9.37 10.50 -5.61
N ASP A 343 9.75 9.30 -5.21
CA ASP A 343 10.99 8.64 -5.66
C ASP A 343 11.04 8.43 -7.18
N GLU A 344 9.87 8.38 -7.85
CA GLU A 344 9.74 8.30 -9.30
C GLU A 344 9.75 9.67 -10.00
N GLN A 345 9.85 10.77 -9.25
CA GLN A 345 9.90 12.15 -9.72
C GLN A 345 8.66 12.61 -10.52
N ALA A 346 7.53 11.91 -10.41
CA ALA A 346 6.32 12.15 -11.17
C ALA A 346 5.71 13.53 -10.87
N ASP A 347 5.86 14.03 -9.63
CA ASP A 347 5.39 15.34 -9.21
C ASP A 347 6.49 16.41 -9.06
N LEU A 348 7.76 16.05 -9.35
CA LEU A 348 8.92 16.92 -9.15
C LEU A 348 8.78 18.28 -9.83
N LYS A 349 8.45 18.32 -11.13
CA LYS A 349 8.40 19.59 -11.88
C LYS A 349 7.35 20.56 -11.33
N LYS A 350 6.19 20.03 -10.94
CA LYS A 350 5.10 20.80 -10.34
C LYS A 350 5.50 21.32 -8.97
N ASN A 351 6.09 20.46 -8.15
CA ASN A 351 6.50 20.78 -6.79
C ASN A 351 7.68 21.75 -6.78
N PHE A 352 8.63 21.61 -7.71
CA PHE A 352 9.73 22.56 -7.91
C PHE A 352 9.20 23.96 -8.20
N LYS A 353 8.23 24.11 -9.12
CA LYS A 353 7.63 25.41 -9.43
C LYS A 353 6.96 26.04 -8.20
N PHE A 354 6.33 25.21 -7.36
CA PHE A 354 5.68 25.66 -6.13
C PHE A 354 6.70 26.09 -5.06
N LEU A 355 7.76 25.31 -4.87
CA LEU A 355 8.77 25.55 -3.84
C LEU A 355 9.77 26.63 -4.24
N ASN A 356 10.19 26.67 -5.51
CA ASN A 356 11.23 27.55 -6.07
C ASN A 356 10.72 28.35 -7.29
N PRO A 357 9.61 29.12 -7.18
CA PRO A 357 9.08 29.90 -8.29
C PRO A 357 10.08 30.88 -8.88
N GLU A 358 11.01 31.39 -8.06
CA GLU A 358 12.06 32.33 -8.43
C GLU A 358 13.16 31.72 -9.31
N LEU A 359 13.35 30.40 -9.25
CA LEU A 359 14.34 29.66 -10.05
C LEU A 359 13.69 28.80 -11.14
N PHE A 360 12.35 28.73 -11.21
CA PHE A 360 11.67 27.80 -12.12
C PHE A 360 12.03 28.03 -13.60
N GLU A 361 12.08 29.27 -14.06
CA GLU A 361 12.39 29.56 -15.47
C GLU A 361 13.81 29.16 -15.87
N GLN A 362 14.75 29.19 -14.92
CA GLN A 362 16.12 28.72 -15.11
C GLN A 362 16.15 27.19 -15.23
N PHE A 363 15.47 26.48 -14.35
CA PHE A 363 15.55 25.01 -14.25
C PHE A 363 14.51 24.24 -15.09
N LYS A 364 13.49 24.89 -15.66
CA LYS A 364 12.35 24.19 -16.31
C LYS A 364 12.73 23.22 -17.44
N LYS A 365 13.90 23.43 -18.07
CA LYS A 365 14.44 22.58 -19.14
C LYS A 365 15.25 21.39 -18.59
N ASP A 366 15.74 21.51 -17.37
CA ASP A 366 16.58 20.53 -16.68
C ASP A 366 15.77 19.67 -15.70
N LEU A 367 14.47 19.97 -15.54
CA LEU A 367 13.51 19.14 -14.82
C LEU A 367 12.91 18.10 -15.76
N PRO A 368 12.65 16.87 -15.28
CA PRO A 368 12.14 15.76 -16.07
C PRO A 368 10.92 16.10 -16.94
#